data_AF-A0A9W8AGT9-F1
#
_entry.id   AF-A0A9W8AGT9-F1
#
_cell.length_a   1.000
_cell.length_b   1.000
_cell.length_c   1.000
_cell.angle_alpha   90.00
_cell.angle_beta   90.00
_cell.angle_gamma   90.00
#
_symmetry.space_group_name_H-M   'P 1'
#
loop_
_entity.id
_entity.type
_entity.pdbx_description
1 polymer ?
#
loop_
_entity_poly.entity_id
_entity_poly.type
_entity_poly.pdbx_seq_one_letter_code
_entity_poly.pdbx_strand_id
1 'polypeptide(L)'
;MTAEVNFQEVTSQFAHVAISDPTFPYDEIKDSMATFLKQFDAFVNQRKQEFSEKHMQWQKTRSENKEHYKSLHGKIDVFSHKHDELRKTLKRETQAEEALRSAISELNVKREAIERNRDLLETQAETLRREIKSRKEAIAAREKEILLQQSRNEPELQYFRSKLAMTIYTLPANLLEFTFTQINEKNLSQPFRFVIDANAREYQGTAALDLKYT
;
A
#
# COMPACT_ATOMS: atom_id res chain seq x y z
N MET A 1 -107.65 2.03 -112.23
CA MET A 1 -107.84 1.80 -113.67
C MET A 1 -106.88 0.68 -114.08
N THR A 2 -107.44 -0.41 -114.64
CA THR A 2 -106.83 -1.49 -115.47
C THR A 2 -105.67 -2.26 -114.82
N ALA A 3 -105.77 -3.51 -114.34
CA ALA A 3 -106.34 -4.78 -114.85
C ALA A 3 -105.65 -5.34 -116.11
N GLU A 4 -105.39 -6.67 -116.07
CA GLU A 4 -104.88 -7.61 -117.11
C GLU A 4 -103.34 -7.83 -117.14
N VAL A 5 -102.73 -9.02 -117.23
CA VAL A 5 -103.10 -10.45 -117.46
C VAL A 5 -101.82 -11.27 -117.10
N ASN A 6 -101.84 -12.27 -116.22
CA ASN A 6 -102.03 -13.73 -116.41
C ASN A 6 -100.91 -14.51 -117.14
N PHE A 7 -100.31 -15.48 -116.41
CA PHE A 7 -99.97 -16.89 -116.76
C PHE A 7 -99.45 -17.22 -118.18
N GLN A 8 -98.46 -18.09 -118.43
CA GLN A 8 -97.75 -19.14 -117.67
C GLN A 8 -96.63 -19.67 -118.60
N GLU A 9 -95.65 -20.38 -118.02
CA GLU A 9 -94.74 -21.40 -118.62
C GLU A 9 -93.24 -21.07 -118.52
N VAL A 10 -92.34 -21.99 -118.13
CA VAL A 10 -92.39 -23.22 -117.33
C VAL A 10 -90.92 -23.65 -117.17
N THR A 11 -90.58 -24.12 -115.96
CA THR A 11 -89.46 -25.01 -115.59
C THR A 11 -87.99 -24.59 -115.70
N SER A 12 -87.35 -24.84 -114.54
CA SER A 12 -86.08 -25.57 -114.40
C SER A 12 -84.79 -24.80 -114.61
N GLN A 13 -84.21 -24.35 -113.50
CA GLN A 13 -82.95 -24.91 -113.04
C GLN A 13 -82.74 -24.60 -111.56
N PHE A 14 -82.80 -25.66 -110.75
CA PHE A 14 -82.39 -25.65 -109.35
C PHE A 14 -80.88 -25.41 -109.27
N ALA A 15 -80.46 -24.27 -108.71
CA ALA A 15 -79.17 -24.16 -108.05
C ALA A 15 -79.44 -24.34 -106.54
N HIS A 16 -79.19 -25.55 -106.04
CA HIS A 16 -79.07 -25.80 -104.62
C HIS A 16 -78.02 -24.82 -104.05
N VAL A 17 -78.46 -23.84 -103.28
CA VAL A 17 -77.56 -23.17 -102.33
C VAL A 17 -77.31 -24.21 -101.24
N ALA A 18 -76.25 -24.99 -101.41
CA ALA A 18 -75.69 -25.78 -100.33
C ALA A 18 -75.22 -24.78 -99.27
N ILE A 19 -76.03 -24.58 -98.23
CA ILE A 19 -75.55 -24.05 -96.97
C ILE A 19 -74.56 -25.11 -96.50
N SER A 20 -73.27 -24.86 -96.70
CA SER A 20 -72.21 -25.62 -96.05
C SER A 20 -72.49 -25.53 -94.55
N ASP A 21 -72.75 -26.67 -93.91
CA ASP A 21 -72.79 -26.78 -92.46
C ASP A 21 -71.59 -26.00 -91.90
N PRO A 22 -71.76 -25.15 -90.87
CA PRO A 22 -70.64 -24.50 -90.25
C PRO A 22 -69.72 -25.60 -89.74
N THR A 23 -68.58 -25.81 -90.41
CA THR A 23 -67.53 -26.73 -89.97
C THR A 23 -66.97 -26.15 -88.68
N PHE A 24 -67.62 -26.48 -87.58
CA PHE A 24 -67.18 -26.10 -86.26
C PHE A 24 -65.82 -26.78 -86.05
N PRO A 25 -64.73 -26.03 -85.79
CA PRO A 25 -63.39 -26.59 -85.68
C PRO A 25 -63.23 -27.28 -84.31
N TYR A 26 -64.06 -28.29 -84.07
CA TYR A 26 -64.12 -29.03 -82.83
C TYR A 26 -62.79 -29.72 -82.54
N ASP A 27 -62.13 -30.24 -83.58
CA ASP A 27 -60.81 -30.87 -83.45
C ASP A 27 -59.71 -29.84 -83.12
N GLU A 28 -59.74 -28.63 -83.69
CA GLU A 28 -58.78 -27.57 -83.34
C GLU A 28 -59.00 -27.05 -81.91
N ILE A 29 -60.26 -26.92 -81.46
CA ILE A 29 -60.60 -26.55 -80.09
C ILE A 29 -60.18 -27.65 -79.12
N LYS A 30 -60.35 -28.92 -79.49
CA LYS A 30 -59.93 -30.08 -78.70
C LYS A 30 -58.41 -30.15 -78.58
N ASP A 31 -57.68 -29.89 -79.66
CA ASP A 31 -56.21 -29.83 -79.67
C ASP A 31 -55.67 -28.61 -78.91
N SER A 32 -56.33 -27.46 -79.01
CA SER A 32 -56.06 -26.28 -78.20
C SER A 32 -56.29 -26.54 -76.71
N MET A 33 -57.41 -27.18 -76.36
CA MET A 33 -57.72 -27.57 -74.98
C MET A 33 -56.72 -28.60 -74.44
N ALA A 34 -56.34 -29.59 -75.23
CA ALA A 34 -55.32 -30.57 -74.85
C ALA A 34 -53.94 -29.92 -74.65
N THR A 35 -53.59 -28.93 -75.47
CA THR A 35 -52.35 -28.16 -75.34
C THR A 35 -52.38 -27.27 -74.11
N PHE A 36 -53.49 -26.58 -73.87
CA PHE A 36 -53.72 -25.78 -72.68
C PHE A 36 -53.65 -26.63 -71.41
N LEU A 37 -54.31 -27.79 -71.37
CA LEU A 37 -54.26 -28.70 -70.23
C LEU A 37 -52.83 -29.18 -69.95
N LYS A 38 -52.06 -29.54 -71.00
CA LYS A 38 -50.65 -29.90 -70.85
C LYS A 38 -49.79 -28.75 -70.30
N GLN A 39 -49.98 -27.53 -70.81
CA GLN A 39 -49.26 -26.35 -70.33
C GLN A 39 -49.68 -25.96 -68.91
N PHE A 40 -50.96 -26.09 -68.59
CA PHE A 40 -51.52 -25.83 -67.28
C PHE A 40 -51.01 -26.84 -66.26
N ASP A 41 -50.99 -28.14 -66.59
CA ASP A 41 -50.41 -29.18 -65.73
C ASP A 41 -48.90 -28.97 -65.54
N ALA A 42 -48.18 -28.61 -66.60
CA ALA A 42 -46.75 -28.25 -66.49
C ALA A 42 -46.54 -27.04 -65.57
N PHE A 43 -47.36 -26.00 -65.70
CA PHE A 43 -47.33 -24.83 -64.83
C PHE A 43 -47.68 -25.18 -63.38
N VAL A 44 -48.73 -25.96 -63.14
CA VAL A 44 -49.13 -26.40 -61.80
C VAL A 44 -48.02 -27.23 -61.15
N ASN A 45 -47.39 -28.14 -61.90
CA ASN A 45 -46.27 -28.94 -61.43
C ASN A 45 -45.04 -28.08 -61.12
N GLN A 46 -44.69 -27.13 -61.99
CA GLN A 46 -43.60 -26.18 -61.74
C GLN A 46 -43.86 -25.35 -60.48
N ARG A 47 -45.07 -24.81 -60.31
CA ARG A 47 -45.43 -23.99 -59.14
C ARG A 47 -45.47 -24.81 -57.86
N LYS A 48 -45.94 -26.05 -57.92
CA LYS A 48 -45.90 -26.98 -56.79
C LYS A 48 -44.46 -27.29 -56.38
N GLN A 49 -43.57 -27.49 -57.36
CA GLN A 49 -42.14 -27.69 -57.12
C GLN A 49 -41.50 -26.46 -56.50
N GLU A 50 -41.67 -25.27 -57.09
CA GLU A 50 -41.15 -24.00 -56.55
C GLU A 50 -41.64 -23.74 -55.12
N PHE A 51 -42.92 -24.01 -54.84
CA PHE A 51 -43.48 -23.86 -53.51
C PHE A 51 -42.87 -24.85 -52.52
N SER A 52 -42.73 -26.12 -52.91
CA SER A 52 -42.09 -27.15 -52.09
C SER A 52 -40.64 -26.80 -51.77
N GLU A 53 -39.89 -26.34 -52.76
CA GLU A 53 -38.50 -25.89 -52.59
C GLU A 53 -38.38 -24.68 -51.65
N LYS A 54 -39.23 -23.66 -51.84
CA LYS A 54 -39.28 -22.49 -50.94
C LYS A 54 -39.68 -22.87 -49.53
N HIS A 55 -40.66 -23.77 -49.37
CA HIS A 55 -41.09 -24.25 -48.06
C HIS A 55 -39.95 -25.01 -47.36
N MET A 56 -39.23 -25.87 -48.08
CA MET A 56 -38.06 -26.59 -47.56
C MET A 56 -36.93 -25.63 -47.16
N GLN A 57 -36.62 -24.64 -48.01
CA GLN A 57 -35.63 -23.60 -47.69
C GLN A 57 -36.03 -22.80 -46.46
N TRP A 58 -37.28 -22.36 -46.38
CA TRP A 58 -37.79 -21.64 -45.22
C TRP A 58 -37.69 -22.48 -43.94
N GLN A 59 -38.06 -23.75 -43.99
CA GLN A 59 -37.96 -24.66 -42.84
C GLN A 59 -36.50 -24.82 -42.40
N LYS A 60 -35.57 -24.97 -43.34
CA LYS A 60 -34.13 -25.05 -43.07
C LYS A 60 -33.63 -23.77 -42.40
N THR A 61 -33.85 -22.61 -43.00
CA THR A 61 -33.44 -21.31 -42.43
C THR A 61 -34.07 -21.04 -41.08
N ARG A 62 -35.33 -21.44 -40.87
CA ARG A 62 -36.00 -21.33 -39.57
C ARG A 62 -35.30 -22.19 -38.50
N SER A 63 -34.88 -23.41 -38.85
CA SER A 63 -34.13 -24.28 -37.95
C SER A 63 -32.76 -23.70 -37.63
N GLU A 64 -32.01 -23.26 -38.64
CA GLU A 64 -30.69 -22.63 -38.49
C GLU A 64 -30.76 -21.38 -37.61
N ASN A 65 -31.74 -20.50 -37.84
CA ASN A 65 -31.95 -19.30 -37.00
C ASN A 65 -32.30 -19.66 -35.55
N LYS A 66 -33.09 -20.72 -35.34
CA LYS A 66 -33.42 -21.19 -33.99
C LYS A 66 -32.19 -21.73 -33.25
N GLU A 67 -31.34 -22.48 -33.94
CA GLU A 67 -30.08 -22.98 -33.39
C GLU A 67 -29.10 -21.83 -33.10
N HIS A 68 -28.99 -20.87 -34.03
CA HIS A 68 -28.16 -19.68 -33.85
C HIS A 68 -28.61 -18.85 -32.64
N TYR A 69 -29.92 -18.64 -32.48
CA TYR A 69 -30.48 -17.96 -31.30
C TYR A 69 -30.15 -18.69 -30.00
N LYS A 70 -30.33 -20.02 -29.95
CA LYS A 70 -29.95 -20.83 -28.78
C LYS A 70 -28.46 -20.72 -28.46
N SER A 71 -27.60 -20.75 -29.48
CA SER A 71 -26.15 -20.61 -29.31
C SER A 71 -25.79 -19.24 -28.75
N LEU A 72 -26.36 -18.16 -29.31
CA LEU A 72 -26.13 -16.80 -28.82
C LEU A 72 -26.60 -16.63 -27.38
N HIS A 73 -27.78 -17.16 -27.03
CA HIS A 73 -28.29 -17.10 -25.68
C HIS A 73 -27.36 -17.80 -24.69
N GLY A 74 -26.89 -19.01 -25.02
CA GLY A 74 -25.89 -19.71 -24.20
C GLY A 74 -24.57 -18.92 -24.04
N LYS A 75 -24.12 -18.21 -25.09
CA LYS A 75 -22.95 -17.33 -24.98
C LYS A 75 -23.20 -16.14 -24.06
N ILE A 76 -24.38 -15.53 -24.12
CA ILE A 76 -24.78 -14.43 -23.23
C ILE A 76 -24.72 -14.90 -21.77
N ASP A 77 -25.26 -16.08 -21.46
CA ASP A 77 -25.25 -16.64 -20.11
C ASP A 77 -23.82 -16.88 -19.60
N VAL A 78 -22.95 -17.45 -20.43
CA VAL A 78 -21.54 -17.66 -20.10
C VAL A 78 -20.83 -16.33 -19.83
N PHE A 79 -21.05 -15.32 -20.68
CA PHE A 79 -20.45 -14.00 -20.48
C PHE A 79 -21.01 -13.28 -19.24
N SER A 80 -22.30 -13.43 -18.96
CA SER A 80 -22.92 -12.90 -17.74
C SER A 80 -22.29 -13.53 -16.50
N HIS A 81 -22.14 -14.85 -16.49
CA HIS A 81 -21.51 -15.55 -15.37
C HIS A 81 -20.06 -15.09 -15.16
N LYS A 82 -19.28 -15.03 -16.25
CA LYS A 82 -17.88 -14.56 -16.21
C LYS A 82 -17.79 -13.10 -15.74
N HIS A 83 -18.73 -12.24 -16.14
CA HIS A 83 -18.79 -10.86 -15.67
C HIS A 83 -19.02 -10.80 -14.16
N ASP A 84 -19.95 -11.60 -13.63
CA ASP A 84 -20.22 -11.64 -12.19
C ASP A 84 -19.03 -12.18 -11.38
N GLU A 85 -18.31 -13.18 -11.91
CA GLU A 85 -17.08 -13.68 -11.30
C GLU A 85 -16.00 -12.60 -11.26
N LEU A 86 -15.73 -11.93 -12.37
CA LEU A 86 -14.76 -10.84 -12.44
C LEU A 86 -15.13 -9.70 -11.50
N ARG A 87 -16.41 -9.34 -11.42
CA ARG A 87 -16.90 -8.32 -10.49
C ARG A 87 -16.67 -8.70 -9.04
N LYS A 88 -16.88 -9.96 -8.67
CA LYS A 88 -16.59 -10.47 -7.32
C LYS A 88 -15.09 -10.44 -7.03
N THR A 89 -14.26 -10.83 -7.97
CA THR A 89 -12.79 -10.79 -7.84
C THR A 89 -12.31 -9.37 -7.66
N LEU A 90 -12.75 -8.43 -8.50
CA LEU A 90 -12.40 -7.01 -8.40
C LEU A 90 -12.80 -6.43 -7.03
N LYS A 91 -13.98 -6.79 -6.51
CA LYS A 91 -14.41 -6.36 -5.17
C LYS A 91 -13.49 -6.91 -4.07
N ARG A 92 -13.01 -8.16 -4.18
CA ARG A 92 -12.08 -8.73 -3.21
C ARG A 92 -10.69 -8.08 -3.30
N GLU A 93 -10.22 -7.81 -4.52
CA GLU A 93 -8.92 -7.17 -4.74
C GLU A 93 -8.92 -5.73 -4.22
N THR A 94 -9.97 -4.95 -4.48
CA THR A 94 -10.12 -3.59 -3.95
C THR A 94 -10.14 -3.57 -2.42
N GLN A 95 -10.88 -4.49 -1.77
CA GLN A 95 -10.86 -4.64 -0.32
C GLN A 95 -9.48 -5.03 0.23
N ALA A 96 -8.77 -5.93 -0.46
CA ALA A 96 -7.41 -6.31 -0.09
C ALA A 96 -6.43 -5.14 -0.24
N GLU A 97 -6.58 -4.34 -1.30
CA GLU A 97 -5.77 -3.14 -1.52
C GLU A 97 -5.98 -2.11 -0.41
N GLU A 98 -7.23 -1.84 -0.02
CA GLU A 98 -7.56 -0.94 1.09
C GLU A 98 -6.94 -1.43 2.41
N ALA A 99 -7.04 -2.73 2.71
CA ALA A 99 -6.44 -3.32 3.91
C ALA A 99 -4.92 -3.21 3.90
N LEU A 100 -4.26 -3.46 2.77
CA LEU A 100 -2.82 -3.31 2.61
C LEU A 100 -2.38 -1.86 2.75
N ARG A 101 -3.12 -0.91 2.18
CA ARG A 101 -2.86 0.53 2.32
C ARG A 101 -2.95 0.98 3.79
N SER A 102 -3.96 0.49 4.52
CA SER A 102 -4.08 0.74 5.96
C SER A 102 -2.89 0.18 6.73
N ALA A 103 -2.49 -1.07 6.46
CA ALA A 103 -1.35 -1.71 7.11
C ALA A 103 -0.03 -0.96 6.82
N ILE A 104 0.19 -0.50 5.60
CA ILE A 104 1.36 0.33 5.23
C ILE A 104 1.34 1.65 6.00
N SER A 105 0.19 2.31 6.11
CA SER A 105 0.05 3.54 6.88
C SER A 105 0.42 3.34 8.36
N GLU A 106 -0.10 2.27 8.98
CA GLU A 106 0.23 1.93 10.37
C GLU A 106 1.72 1.64 10.56
N LEU A 107 2.35 0.92 9.63
CA LEU A 107 3.78 0.63 9.68
C LEU A 107 4.63 1.89 9.54
N ASN A 108 4.22 2.83 8.69
CA ASN A 108 4.90 4.12 8.55
C ASN A 108 4.81 4.94 9.84
N VAL A 109 3.63 5.01 10.47
CA VAL A 109 3.47 5.69 11.77
C VAL A 109 4.35 5.06 12.85
N LYS A 110 4.42 3.72 12.91
CA LYS A 110 5.30 3.00 13.84
C LYS A 110 6.77 3.29 13.54
N ARG A 111 7.18 3.30 12.28
CA ARG A 111 8.53 3.62 11.85
C ARG A 111 8.92 5.04 12.28
N GLU A 112 8.08 6.03 12.00
CA GLU A 112 8.32 7.42 12.37
C GLU A 112 8.41 7.60 13.90
N ALA A 113 7.60 6.86 14.67
CA ALA A 113 7.69 6.88 16.13
C ALA A 113 9.02 6.30 16.63
N ILE A 114 9.51 5.22 16.02
CA ILE A 114 10.80 4.62 16.35
C ILE A 114 11.95 5.56 15.96
N GLU A 115 11.91 6.16 14.77
CA GLU A 115 12.91 7.14 14.31
C GLU A 115 12.99 8.33 15.27
N ARG A 116 11.84 8.92 15.65
CA ARG A 116 11.80 10.01 16.65
C ARG A 116 12.38 9.60 18.01
N ASN A 117 12.07 8.40 18.48
CA ASN A 117 12.62 7.89 19.75
C ASN A 117 14.12 7.66 19.66
N ARG A 118 14.61 7.15 18.52
CA ARG A 118 16.04 6.99 18.27
C ARG A 118 16.75 8.33 18.33
N ASP A 119 16.25 9.34 17.61
CA ASP A 119 16.87 10.67 17.58
C ASP A 119 16.89 11.32 18.97
N LEU A 120 15.82 11.14 19.75
CA LEU A 120 15.76 11.60 21.15
C LEU A 120 16.83 10.91 22.01
N LEU A 121 16.97 9.59 21.92
CA LEU A 121 17.97 8.85 22.69
C LEU A 121 19.40 9.22 22.26
N GLU A 122 19.62 9.45 20.97
CA GLU A 122 20.92 9.86 20.43
C GLU A 122 21.33 11.24 20.96
N THR A 123 20.42 12.21 20.93
CA THR A 123 20.66 13.55 21.51
C THR A 123 20.89 13.51 23.03
N GLN A 124 20.14 12.68 23.76
CA GLN A 124 20.37 12.46 25.20
C GLN A 124 21.74 11.83 25.47
N ALA A 125 22.12 10.82 24.70
CA ALA A 125 23.41 10.16 24.84
C ALA A 125 24.58 11.11 24.56
N GLU A 126 24.47 11.95 23.52
CA GLU A 126 25.46 12.98 23.24
C GLU A 126 25.59 14.00 24.37
N THR A 127 24.45 14.46 24.90
CA THR A 127 24.44 15.43 26.00
C THR A 127 25.13 14.86 27.24
N LEU A 128 24.77 13.64 27.63
CA LEU A 128 25.42 12.93 28.75
C LEU A 128 26.92 12.71 28.51
N ARG A 129 27.33 12.34 27.29
CA ARG A 129 28.76 12.20 26.94
C ARG A 129 29.52 13.51 27.12
N ARG A 130 28.93 14.65 26.71
CA ARG A 130 29.52 15.99 26.90
C ARG A 130 29.64 16.35 28.38
N GLU A 131 28.59 16.09 29.17
CA GLU A 131 28.61 16.32 30.62
C GLU A 131 29.66 15.48 31.33
N ILE A 132 29.76 14.19 31.02
CA ILE A 132 30.77 13.29 31.59
C ILE A 132 32.17 13.80 31.25
N LYS A 133 32.40 14.18 29.99
CA LYS A 133 33.69 14.73 29.56
C LYS A 133 34.05 15.99 30.33
N SER A 134 33.13 16.94 30.42
CA SER A 134 33.33 18.20 31.17
C SER A 134 33.63 17.95 32.64
N ARG A 135 32.90 17.04 33.30
CA ARG A 135 33.15 16.66 34.70
C ARG A 135 34.52 16.02 34.88
N LYS A 136 34.93 15.12 33.98
CA LYS A 136 36.26 14.50 34.02
C LYS A 136 37.38 15.53 33.87
N GLU A 137 37.22 16.47 32.95
CA GLU A 137 38.18 17.56 32.75
C GLU A 137 38.28 18.47 33.98
N ALA A 138 37.15 18.81 34.60
CA ALA A 138 37.12 19.61 35.83
C ALA A 138 37.80 18.89 37.01
N ILE A 139 37.57 17.58 37.18
CA ILE A 139 38.22 16.77 38.21
C ILE A 139 39.74 16.73 37.97
N ALA A 140 40.16 16.43 36.74
CA ALA A 140 41.58 16.37 36.39
C ALA A 140 42.29 17.72 36.58
N ALA A 141 41.62 18.83 36.25
CA ALA A 141 42.14 20.18 36.49
C ALA A 141 42.32 20.46 37.99
N ARG A 142 41.33 20.09 38.81
CA ARG A 142 41.38 20.26 40.27
C ARG A 142 42.47 19.40 40.90
N GLU A 143 42.62 18.15 40.47
CA GLU A 143 43.70 17.27 40.94
C GLU A 143 45.07 17.85 40.60
N LYS A 144 45.27 18.37 39.39
CA LYS A 144 46.50 19.04 38.98
C LYS A 144 46.81 20.27 39.85
N GLU A 145 45.79 21.05 40.18
CA GLU A 145 45.93 22.22 41.05
C GLU A 145 46.31 21.82 42.48
N ILE A 146 45.67 20.79 43.04
CA ILE A 146 45.99 20.25 44.37
C ILE A 146 47.44 19.73 44.40
N LEU A 147 47.86 18.97 43.39
CA LEU A 147 49.23 18.46 43.31
C LEU A 147 50.25 19.60 43.20
N LEU A 148 49.93 20.64 42.43
CA LEU A 148 50.78 21.82 42.33
C LEU A 148 50.88 22.56 43.67
N GLN A 149 49.76 22.75 44.36
CA GLN A 149 49.75 23.35 45.70
C GLN A 149 50.55 22.51 46.70
N GLN A 150 50.36 21.20 46.73
CA GLN A 150 51.13 20.30 47.58
C GLN A 150 52.64 20.38 47.30
N SER A 151 53.03 20.40 46.02
CA SER A 151 54.44 20.51 45.63
C SER A 151 55.11 21.82 46.06
N ARG A 152 54.33 22.90 46.22
CA ARG A 152 54.79 24.20 46.73
C ARG A 152 54.78 24.25 48.26
N ASN A 153 53.74 23.71 48.87
CA ASN A 153 53.56 23.76 50.32
C ASN A 153 54.56 22.88 51.07
N GLU A 154 54.95 21.71 50.53
CA GLU A 154 55.90 20.81 51.20
C GLU A 154 57.27 21.45 51.49
N PRO A 155 57.96 22.07 50.51
CA PRO A 155 59.24 22.73 50.80
C PRO A 155 59.09 23.94 51.72
N GLU A 156 57.99 24.69 51.64
CA GLU A 156 57.70 25.79 52.56
C GLU A 156 57.51 25.28 54.00
N LEU A 157 56.72 24.22 54.19
CA LEU A 157 56.54 23.56 55.48
C LEU A 157 57.86 23.03 56.02
N GLN A 158 58.70 22.41 55.17
CA GLN A 158 60.02 21.94 55.58
C GLN A 158 60.94 23.10 55.97
N TYR A 159 60.90 24.22 55.25
CA TYR A 159 61.62 25.44 55.59
C TYR A 159 61.20 25.96 56.96
N PHE A 160 59.90 26.10 57.24
CA PHE A 160 59.43 26.57 58.55
C PHE A 160 59.73 25.58 59.67
N ARG A 161 59.58 24.27 59.43
CA ARG A 161 59.94 23.22 60.40
C ARG A 161 61.41 23.28 60.79
N SER A 162 62.31 23.43 59.82
CA SER A 162 63.75 23.52 60.09
C SER A 162 64.14 24.85 60.74
N LYS A 163 63.53 25.97 60.33
CA LYS A 163 63.87 27.30 60.83
C LYS A 163 63.33 27.59 62.22
N LEU A 164 62.12 27.12 62.53
CA LEU A 164 61.44 27.32 63.82
C LEU A 164 61.62 26.14 64.77
N ALA A 165 62.21 25.02 64.29
CA ALA A 165 62.29 23.75 65.01
C ALA A 165 60.92 23.28 65.55
N MET A 166 59.84 23.63 64.83
CA MET A 166 58.45 23.47 65.27
C MET A 166 57.66 22.65 64.24
N THR A 167 56.86 21.71 64.72
CA THR A 167 55.85 20.98 63.94
C THR A 167 54.46 21.21 64.53
N ILE A 168 53.47 21.37 63.65
CA ILE A 168 52.07 21.53 64.03
C ILE A 168 51.33 20.32 63.46
N TYR A 169 50.58 19.63 64.32
CA TYR A 169 49.72 18.52 63.93
C TYR A 169 48.27 18.84 64.29
N THR A 170 47.36 18.43 63.41
CA THR A 170 45.94 18.49 63.70
C THR A 170 45.50 17.16 64.29
N LEU A 171 44.94 17.22 65.49
CA LEU A 171 44.34 16.11 66.20
C LEU A 171 42.83 16.07 65.93
N PRO A 172 42.17 14.92 66.13
CA PRO A 172 40.71 14.85 66.07
C PRO A 172 40.06 15.83 67.06
N ALA A 173 38.85 16.29 66.72
CA ALA A 173 38.07 17.29 67.47
C ALA A 173 38.62 18.74 67.43
N ASN A 174 39.25 19.16 66.33
CA ASN A 174 39.78 20.53 66.15
C ASN A 174 40.84 20.94 67.19
N LEU A 175 41.57 19.95 67.70
CA LEU A 175 42.72 20.15 68.58
C LEU A 175 43.98 20.34 67.71
N LEU A 176 44.83 21.29 68.08
CA LEU A 176 46.11 21.54 67.41
C LEU A 176 47.25 21.24 68.39
N GLU A 177 48.09 20.28 68.06
CA GLU A 177 49.31 19.96 68.82
C GLU A 177 50.50 20.69 68.20
N PHE A 178 51.13 21.55 68.99
CA PHE A 178 52.37 22.21 68.64
C PHE A 178 53.52 21.48 69.32
N THR A 179 54.49 21.04 68.54
CA THR A 179 55.71 20.36 69.02
C THR A 179 56.92 21.18 68.66
N PHE A 180 57.72 21.55 69.65
CA PHE A 180 58.99 22.26 69.49
C PHE A 180 60.16 21.34 69.81
N THR A 181 61.25 21.50 69.07
CA THR A 181 62.53 20.82 69.29
C THR A 181 63.62 21.88 69.46
N GLN A 182 64.84 21.48 69.83
CA GLN A 182 65.98 22.41 70.02
C GLN A 182 65.83 23.46 71.14
N ILE A 183 64.89 23.26 72.07
CA ILE A 183 64.73 24.16 73.24
C ILE A 183 65.77 23.85 74.33
N ASN A 184 66.11 22.57 74.53
CA ASN A 184 67.07 22.14 75.55
C ASN A 184 68.47 22.01 74.96
N GLU A 185 69.41 22.85 75.42
CA GLU A 185 70.81 22.86 74.96
C GLU A 185 71.54 21.53 75.21
N LYS A 186 71.12 20.74 76.21
CA LYS A 186 71.71 19.42 76.51
C LYS A 186 71.17 18.29 75.64
N ASN A 187 69.95 18.46 75.11
CA ASN A 187 69.31 17.48 74.24
C ASN A 187 68.45 18.19 73.20
N LEU A 188 69.06 18.48 72.06
CA LEU A 188 68.45 19.20 70.95
C LEU A 188 67.27 18.45 70.30
N SER A 189 67.13 17.14 70.56
CA SER A 189 66.05 16.30 70.01
C SER A 189 64.85 16.15 70.94
N GLN A 190 64.87 16.72 72.15
CA GLN A 190 63.75 16.60 73.09
C GLN A 190 62.52 17.38 72.57
N PRO A 191 61.36 16.72 72.38
CA PRO A 191 60.14 17.39 71.94
C PRO A 191 59.38 18.01 73.12
N PHE A 192 59.03 19.30 73.01
CA PHE A 192 58.16 20.01 73.95
C PHE A 192 56.81 20.27 73.29
N ARG A 193 55.72 19.89 73.94
CA ARG A 193 54.41 19.81 73.27
C ARG A 193 53.31 20.50 74.07
N PHE A 194 52.43 21.19 73.36
CA PHE A 194 51.18 21.68 73.92
C PHE A 194 50.05 21.56 72.90
N VAL A 195 48.83 21.38 73.41
CA VAL A 195 47.63 21.23 72.58
C VAL A 195 46.71 22.41 72.82
N ILE A 196 46.22 23.03 71.74
CA ILE A 196 45.22 24.10 71.76
C ILE A 196 43.90 23.55 71.23
N ASP A 197 42.80 23.82 71.93
CA ASP A 197 41.45 23.61 71.41
C ASP A 197 41.00 24.81 70.58
N ALA A 198 40.72 24.59 69.29
CA ALA A 198 40.27 25.62 68.36
C ALA A 198 38.73 25.75 68.28
N ASN A 199 37.95 24.98 69.04
CA ASN A 199 36.47 25.07 69.03
C ASN A 199 35.92 26.25 69.84
N ALA A 200 36.64 26.69 70.87
CA ALA A 200 36.21 27.76 71.75
C ALA A 200 36.76 29.12 71.31
N ARG A 201 35.98 30.19 71.54
CA ARG A 201 36.40 31.58 71.27
C ARG A 201 37.53 32.02 72.21
N GLU A 202 37.65 31.37 73.36
CA GLU A 202 38.78 31.47 74.28
C GLU A 202 39.58 30.16 74.20
N TYR A 203 40.79 30.25 73.64
CA TYR A 203 41.66 29.09 73.42
C TYR A 203 42.11 28.48 74.76
N GLN A 204 41.67 27.25 75.05
CA GLN A 204 42.16 26.49 76.19
C GLN A 204 43.35 25.63 75.75
N GLY A 205 44.51 25.85 76.38
CA GLY A 205 45.75 25.15 76.09
C GLY A 205 46.10 24.16 77.20
N THR A 206 46.44 22.92 76.85
CA THR A 206 47.01 21.94 77.79
C THR A 206 48.48 21.72 77.43
N ALA A 207 49.41 22.09 78.32
CA ALA A 207 50.83 21.87 78.11
C ALA A 207 51.26 20.52 78.68
N ALA A 208 51.88 19.67 77.85
CA ALA A 208 52.48 18.41 78.28
C ALA A 208 54.00 18.61 78.35
N LEU A 209 54.48 19.01 79.52
CA LEU A 209 55.90 18.98 79.83
C LEU A 209 56.26 17.56 80.27
N ASP A 210 56.80 16.75 79.36
CA ASP A 210 57.54 15.53 79.72
C ASP A 210 58.88 15.94 80.38
N LEU A 211 58.77 16.52 81.57
CA LEU A 211 59.87 16.76 82.49
C LEU A 211 60.20 15.44 83.18
N LYS A 212 60.87 14.52 82.47
CA LYS A 212 61.69 13.52 83.14
C LYS A 212 62.96 14.22 83.62
N TYR A 213 62.85 14.92 84.74
CA TYR A 213 64.00 15.19 85.60
C TYR A 213 64.26 13.93 86.42
N THR A 214 65.23 13.14 85.99
CA THR A 214 66.12 12.38 86.87
C THR A 214 67.45 12.19 86.17
#